data_AF-A0A537WY32-F1
#
_entry.id   AF-A0A537WY32-F1
#
_cell.length_a   1.000
_cell.length_b   1.000
_cell.length_c   1.000
_cell.angle_alpha   90.00
_cell.angle_beta   90.00
_cell.angle_gamma   90.00
#
_symmetry.space_group_name_H-M   'P 1'
#
loop_
_entity.id
_entity.type
_entity.pdbx_description
1 polymer ?
#
loop_
_entity_poly.entity_id
_entity_poly.type
_entity_poly.pdbx_seq_one_letter_code
_entity_poly.pdbx_strand_id
1 'polypeptide(L)'
;MLGAKEELHARGFGIVDAVVSRQFYDAPARVLYWKRRGKLPKNVVIHLGNNGIVQLSDCTHAVLDAGRNRHVFLVTLKVPRSWRQLDNHRLRICARRFANAYLIDWYRESHTHPGWFAPDGYHLTASGQTAYASLVARRISAAR
;
A
#
# COMPACT_ATOMS: atom_id res chain seq x y z
N MET A 1 -3.00 3.60 4.33
CA MET A 1 -3.67 4.91 4.26
C MET A 1 -4.99 4.86 5.01
N LEU A 2 -5.00 5.11 6.33
CA LEU A 2 -6.20 4.93 7.16
C LEU A 2 -7.35 5.87 6.75
N GLY A 3 -7.05 7.12 6.39
CA GLY A 3 -8.06 8.10 6.01
C GLY A 3 -8.90 7.71 4.79
N ALA A 4 -8.41 6.82 3.92
CA ALA A 4 -9.17 6.35 2.75
C ALA A 4 -9.99 5.08 3.01
N LYS A 5 -10.13 4.64 4.27
CA LYS A 5 -10.78 3.37 4.61
C LYS A 5 -12.22 3.28 4.09
N GLU A 6 -13.04 4.29 4.35
CA GLU A 6 -14.44 4.29 3.93
C GLU A 6 -14.57 4.30 2.40
N GLU A 7 -13.74 5.10 1.72
CA GLU A 7 -13.65 5.13 0.25
C GLU A 7 -13.20 3.80 -0.36
N LEU A 8 -12.31 3.06 0.31
CA LEU A 8 -11.94 1.71 -0.10
C LEU A 8 -13.11 0.74 0.09
N HIS A 9 -13.81 0.79 1.24
CA HIS A 9 -14.98 -0.05 1.46
C HIS A 9 -16.10 0.21 0.44
N ALA A 10 -16.39 1.48 0.14
CA ALA A 10 -17.35 1.88 -0.89
C ALA A 10 -17.01 1.33 -2.29
N ARG A 11 -15.75 0.93 -2.51
CA ARG A 11 -15.26 0.35 -3.77
C ARG A 11 -15.08 -1.17 -3.72
N GLY A 12 -15.66 -1.83 -2.72
CA GLY A 12 -15.67 -3.29 -2.62
C GLY A 12 -14.44 -3.91 -1.98
N PHE A 13 -13.60 -3.13 -1.29
CA PHE A 13 -12.51 -3.69 -0.50
C PHE A 13 -13.10 -4.30 0.79
N GLY A 14 -13.25 -5.62 0.82
CA GLY A 14 -13.86 -6.32 1.96
C GLY A 14 -13.05 -6.30 3.26
N ILE A 15 -11.73 -6.10 3.18
CA ILE A 15 -10.85 -5.99 4.36
C ILE A 15 -9.94 -4.78 4.19
N VAL A 16 -10.00 -3.84 5.14
CA VAL A 16 -9.07 -2.72 5.25
C VAL A 16 -8.42 -2.78 6.62
N ASP A 17 -7.32 -3.54 6.72
CA ASP A 17 -6.51 -3.63 7.93
C ASP A 17 -5.52 -2.46 7.98
N ALA A 18 -5.97 -1.31 8.48
CA ALA A 18 -5.17 -0.11 8.63
C ALA A 18 -5.28 0.44 10.06
N VAL A 19 -4.15 0.84 10.63
CA VAL A 19 -4.07 1.54 11.93
C VAL A 19 -3.02 2.64 11.84
N VAL A 20 -3.16 3.65 12.70
CA VAL A 20 -2.18 4.75 12.83
C VAL A 20 -0.82 4.17 13.27
N SER A 21 0.27 4.77 12.80
CA SER A 21 1.65 4.45 13.20
C SER A 21 2.17 3.04 12.89
N ARG A 22 1.41 2.19 12.16
CA ARG A 22 1.92 0.87 11.74
C ARG A 22 3.18 1.00 10.89
N GLN A 23 4.14 0.12 11.16
CA GLN A 23 5.44 0.09 10.50
C GLN A 23 5.46 -0.94 9.38
N PHE A 24 6.43 -0.85 8.46
CA PHE A 24 6.51 -1.82 7.37
C PHE A 24 6.90 -3.22 7.87
N TYR A 25 7.74 -3.33 8.91
CA TYR A 25 8.14 -4.62 9.49
C TYR A 25 6.94 -5.44 10.01
N ASP A 26 5.78 -4.82 10.26
CA ASP A 26 4.56 -5.53 10.64
C ASP A 26 3.92 -6.29 9.46
N ALA A 27 4.25 -5.93 8.21
CA ALA A 27 3.57 -6.42 7.01
C ALA A 27 3.58 -7.97 6.90
N PRO A 28 4.72 -8.67 7.07
CA PRO A 28 4.75 -10.14 7.01
C PRO A 28 3.80 -10.78 8.03
N ALA A 29 3.87 -10.34 9.29
CA ALA A 29 3.02 -10.84 10.37
C ALA A 29 1.53 -10.59 10.11
N ARG A 30 1.16 -9.43 9.56
CA ARG A 30 -0.24 -9.12 9.20
C ARG A 30 -0.74 -9.96 8.03
N VAL A 31 0.09 -10.17 7.00
CA VAL A 31 -0.25 -11.04 5.87
C VAL A 31 -0.49 -12.47 6.36
N LEU A 32 0.41 -13.02 7.19
CA LEU A 32 0.25 -14.35 7.77
C LEU A 32 -0.98 -14.45 8.66
N TYR A 33 -1.27 -13.42 9.46
CA TYR A 33 -2.46 -13.36 10.30
C TYR A 33 -3.74 -13.59 9.50
N TRP A 34 -3.93 -12.86 8.39
CA TRP A 34 -5.11 -13.02 7.54
C TRP A 34 -5.11 -14.33 6.76
N LYS A 35 -3.92 -14.79 6.32
CA LYS A 35 -3.77 -16.05 5.60
C LYS A 35 -4.17 -17.24 6.46
N ARG A 36 -3.70 -17.32 7.71
CA ARG A 36 -4.02 -18.39 8.66
C ARG A 36 -5.50 -18.44 9.02
N ARG A 37 -6.21 -17.32 8.91
CA ARG A 37 -7.67 -17.25 9.14
C ARG A 37 -8.50 -17.58 7.90
N GLY A 38 -7.87 -17.96 6.78
CA GLY A 38 -8.56 -18.19 5.51
C GLY A 38 -9.17 -16.92 4.89
N LYS A 39 -8.79 -15.74 5.36
CA LYS A 39 -9.39 -14.44 4.99
C LYS A 39 -8.51 -13.57 4.11
N LEU A 40 -7.27 -13.99 3.79
CA LEU A 40 -6.38 -13.22 2.91
C LEU A 40 -6.87 -13.31 1.44
N PRO A 41 -7.35 -12.20 0.84
CA PRO A 41 -7.93 -12.22 -0.51
C PRO A 41 -6.89 -12.54 -1.60
N LYS A 42 -7.37 -12.78 -2.83
CA LYS A 42 -6.49 -12.95 -4.02
C LYS A 42 -5.65 -11.71 -4.30
N ASN A 43 -6.20 -10.52 -4.07
CA ASN A 43 -5.53 -9.24 -4.24
C ASN A 43 -5.19 -8.65 -2.87
N VAL A 44 -3.90 -8.40 -2.61
CA VAL A 44 -3.39 -7.89 -1.33
C VAL A 44 -2.70 -6.56 -1.58
N VAL A 45 -3.18 -5.47 -0.98
CA VAL A 45 -2.54 -4.15 -1.08
C VAL A 45 -1.75 -3.85 0.20
N ILE A 46 -0.49 -3.49 0.05
CA ILE A 46 0.39 -3.08 1.15
C ILE A 46 0.81 -1.63 0.93
N HIS A 47 0.30 -0.75 1.78
CA HIS A 47 0.70 0.65 1.85
C HIS A 47 1.17 0.98 3.27
N LEU A 48 2.44 0.65 3.52
CA LEU A 48 3.17 0.90 4.76
C LEU A 48 4.49 1.60 4.43
N GLY A 49 5.04 2.36 5.38
CA GLY A 49 6.29 3.13 5.21
C GLY A 49 6.13 4.65 5.45
N ASN A 50 4.90 5.16 5.56
CA ASN A 50 4.70 6.56 5.97
C ASN A 50 5.22 6.85 7.38
N ASN A 51 5.30 5.83 8.24
CA ASN A 51 5.66 5.97 9.65
C ASN A 51 7.07 5.48 10.00
N GLY A 52 7.85 5.05 9.00
CA GLY A 52 9.20 4.54 9.22
C GLY A 52 9.74 3.76 8.02
N ILE A 53 10.95 3.25 8.19
CA ILE A 53 11.74 2.65 7.12
C ILE A 53 11.09 1.38 6.55
N VAL A 54 11.14 1.26 5.22
CA VAL A 54 10.87 0.01 4.51
C VAL A 54 12.18 -0.74 4.35
N GLN A 55 12.35 -1.89 5.01
CA GLN A 55 13.44 -2.80 4.67
C GLN A 55 13.05 -3.70 3.50
N LEU A 56 14.01 -3.99 2.62
CA LEU A 56 13.76 -4.85 1.45
C LEU A 56 13.43 -6.30 1.88
N SER A 57 14.01 -6.76 3.00
CA SER A 57 13.73 -8.05 3.65
C SER A 57 12.26 -8.16 4.03
N ASP A 58 11.71 -7.19 4.76
CA ASP A 58 10.30 -7.20 5.18
C ASP A 58 9.35 -7.20 3.99
N CYS A 59 9.66 -6.42 2.94
CA CYS A 59 8.87 -6.44 1.71
C CYS A 59 8.92 -7.81 1.02
N THR A 60 10.11 -8.40 0.93
CA THR A 60 10.32 -9.73 0.36
C THR A 60 9.52 -10.78 1.15
N HIS A 61 9.59 -10.77 2.47
CA HIS A 61 8.84 -11.69 3.34
C HIS A 61 7.33 -11.51 3.20
N ALA A 62 6.82 -10.27 3.16
CA ALA A 62 5.40 -10.03 3.00
C ALA A 62 4.85 -10.57 1.67
N VAL A 63 5.60 -10.47 0.57
CA VAL A 63 5.22 -11.04 -0.74
C VAL A 63 5.26 -12.56 -0.71
N LEU A 64 6.32 -13.15 -0.15
CA LEU A 64 6.45 -14.61 -0.01
C LEU A 64 5.34 -15.20 0.87
N ASP A 65 5.03 -14.56 1.99
CA ASP A 65 4.00 -14.97 2.93
C ASP A 65 2.61 -14.93 2.31
N ALA A 66 2.32 -13.96 1.44
CA ALA A 66 1.06 -13.93 0.69
C ALA A 66 0.89 -15.18 -0.20
N GLY A 67 2.01 -15.68 -0.74
CA GLY A 67 2.09 -16.87 -1.56
C GLY A 67 1.81 -16.60 -3.04
N ARG A 68 2.26 -17.52 -3.89
CA ARG A 68 2.31 -17.36 -5.36
C ARG A 68 0.96 -17.22 -6.04
N ASN A 69 -0.13 -17.68 -5.41
CA ASN A 69 -1.48 -17.64 -5.96
C ASN A 69 -2.20 -16.30 -5.73
N ARG A 70 -1.51 -15.30 -5.16
CA ARG A 70 -2.05 -13.97 -4.86
C ARG A 70 -1.29 -12.89 -5.60
N HIS A 71 -1.98 -11.82 -5.97
CA HIS A 71 -1.37 -10.60 -6.48
C HIS A 71 -1.10 -9.64 -5.32
N VAL A 72 0.15 -9.22 -5.15
CA VAL A 72 0.57 -8.30 -4.09
C VAL A 72 0.86 -6.94 -4.69
N PHE A 73 0.12 -5.92 -4.27
CA PHE A 73 0.26 -4.54 -4.75
C PHE A 73 0.98 -3.71 -3.69
N LEU A 74 2.18 -3.25 -4.01
CA LEU A 74 3.01 -2.39 -3.17
C LEU A 74 2.76 -0.93 -3.55
N VAL A 75 2.43 -0.08 -2.59
CA VAL A 75 2.07 1.33 -2.83
C VAL A 75 3.21 2.25 -2.42
N THR A 76 3.69 3.10 -3.34
CA THR A 76 4.73 4.10 -3.03
C THR A 76 4.22 5.21 -2.12
N LEU A 77 5.11 5.77 -1.32
CA LEU A 77 4.88 6.75 -0.27
C LEU A 77 4.89 8.20 -0.79
N LYS A 78 3.91 8.99 -0.34
CA LYS A 78 3.91 10.45 -0.43
C LYS A 78 3.87 11.00 1.00
N VAL A 79 5.05 11.25 1.54
CA VAL A 79 5.24 11.76 2.91
C VAL A 79 6.48 12.66 2.94
N PRO A 80 6.47 13.84 3.60
CA PRO A 80 7.63 14.73 3.68
C PRO A 80 8.66 14.22 4.71
N ARG A 81 9.20 13.01 4.50
CA ARG A 81 10.22 12.39 5.36
C ARG A 81 11.44 12.04 4.53
N SER A 82 12.62 12.14 5.15
CA SER A 82 13.93 11.92 4.51
C SER A 82 14.05 10.51 3.90
N TRP A 83 13.43 9.51 4.53
CA TRP A 83 13.48 8.12 4.06
C TRP A 83 12.60 7.81 2.84
N ARG A 84 11.63 8.67 2.51
CA ARG A 84 10.63 8.41 1.45
C ARG A 84 11.28 7.98 0.14
N GLN A 85 12.33 8.66 -0.31
CA GLN A 85 12.96 8.37 -1.60
C GLN A 85 13.57 6.97 -1.62
N LEU A 86 14.34 6.61 -0.59
CA LEU A 86 14.96 5.30 -0.47
C LEU A 86 13.92 4.19 -0.31
N ASP A 87 12.87 4.43 0.47
CA ASP A 87 11.79 3.45 0.66
C ASP A 87 10.98 3.23 -0.62
N ASN A 88 10.67 4.29 -1.36
CA ASN A 88 10.05 4.17 -2.68
C ASN A 88 10.94 3.42 -3.68
N HIS A 89 12.27 3.57 -3.58
CA HIS A 89 13.20 2.79 -4.38
C HIS A 89 13.17 1.30 -3.98
N ARG A 90 13.16 0.99 -2.68
CA ARG A 90 13.06 -0.40 -2.18
C ARG A 90 11.75 -1.07 -2.54
N LEU A 91 10.62 -0.36 -2.48
CA LEU A 91 9.31 -0.85 -2.95
C LEU A 91 9.34 -1.20 -4.44
N ARG A 92 9.98 -0.36 -5.27
CA ARG A 92 10.18 -0.62 -6.70
C ARG A 92 11.05 -1.86 -6.94
N ILE A 93 12.14 -2.01 -6.21
CA ILE A 93 12.99 -3.21 -6.29
C ILE A 93 12.15 -4.45 -5.93
N CYS A 94 11.49 -4.41 -4.78
CA CYS A 94 10.67 -5.52 -4.28
C CYS A 94 9.60 -5.95 -5.30
N ALA A 95 8.85 -5.01 -5.87
CA ALA A 95 7.84 -5.30 -6.90
C ALA A 95 8.43 -6.02 -8.12
N ARG A 96 9.63 -5.62 -8.58
CA ARG A 96 10.29 -6.25 -9.74
C ARG A 96 10.82 -7.65 -9.48
N ARG A 97 11.03 -8.04 -8.22
CA ARG A 97 11.59 -9.36 -7.86
C ARG A 97 10.60 -10.50 -7.98
N PHE A 98 9.29 -10.23 -8.05
CA PHE A 98 8.26 -11.25 -8.02
C PHE A 98 7.26 -11.06 -9.16
N ALA A 99 6.96 -12.13 -9.89
CA ALA A 99 5.98 -12.11 -10.98
C ALA A 99 4.56 -11.78 -10.52
N ASN A 100 4.26 -12.02 -9.23
CA ASN A 100 2.97 -11.75 -8.61
C ASN A 100 2.98 -10.48 -7.74
N ALA A 101 4.03 -9.65 -7.81
CA ALA A 101 4.07 -8.35 -7.15
C ALA A 101 3.99 -7.20 -8.16
N TYR A 102 3.20 -6.18 -7.83
CA TYR A 102 2.91 -5.04 -8.69
C TYR A 102 3.10 -3.74 -7.90
N LEU A 103 3.51 -2.68 -8.60
CA LEU A 103 3.66 -1.37 -7.98
C LEU A 103 2.48 -0.46 -8.32
N ILE A 104 1.91 0.18 -7.30
CA ILE A 104 1.00 1.31 -7.42
C ILE A 104 1.79 2.58 -7.08
N ASP A 105 2.13 3.38 -8.10
CA ASP A 105 2.93 4.60 -7.92
C ASP A 105 2.07 5.79 -7.45
N TRP A 106 1.55 5.69 -6.22
CA TRP A 106 0.81 6.77 -5.57
C TRP A 106 1.64 8.06 -5.43
N TYR A 107 2.97 7.97 -5.26
CA TYR A 107 3.81 9.15 -5.18
C TYR A 107 3.71 9.96 -6.47
N ARG A 108 3.93 9.32 -7.62
CA ARG A 108 3.84 9.97 -8.92
C ARG A 108 2.46 10.59 -9.16
N GLU A 109 1.39 9.83 -8.92
CA GLU A 109 0.03 10.32 -9.21
C GLU A 109 -0.39 11.45 -8.30
N SER A 110 0.04 11.45 -7.05
CA SER A 110 -0.37 12.46 -6.09
C SER A 110 0.57 13.67 -6.02
N HIS A 111 1.76 13.61 -6.62
CA HIS A 111 2.77 14.66 -6.47
C HIS A 111 2.31 16.03 -6.98
N THR A 112 1.54 16.06 -8.07
CA THR A 112 1.02 17.28 -8.70
C THR A 112 -0.35 17.70 -8.16
N HIS A 113 -0.85 17.06 -7.10
CA HIS A 113 -2.19 17.29 -6.55
C HIS A 113 -2.13 17.73 -5.07
N PRO A 114 -1.63 18.94 -4.77
CA PRO A 114 -1.51 19.40 -3.38
C PRO A 114 -2.85 19.43 -2.64
N GLY A 115 -3.97 19.72 -3.33
CA GLY A 115 -5.32 19.74 -2.74
C GLY A 115 -5.85 18.38 -2.27
N TRP A 116 -5.15 17.28 -2.58
CA TRP A 116 -5.46 15.96 -2.03
C TRP A 116 -4.92 15.76 -0.62
N PHE A 117 -4.10 16.68 -0.12
CA PHE A 117 -3.42 16.57 1.16
C PHE A 117 -3.80 17.69 2.11
N ALA A 118 -3.84 17.38 3.40
CA ALA A 118 -3.83 18.35 4.47
C ALA A 118 -2.50 19.14 4.46
N PRO A 119 -2.38 20.25 5.22
CA PRO A 119 -1.17 21.07 5.26
C PRO A 119 0.13 20.30 5.61
N ASP A 120 0.03 19.17 6.32
CA ASP A 120 1.17 18.30 6.61
C ASP A 120 1.71 17.54 5.39
N GLY A 121 1.01 17.57 4.25
CA GLY A 121 1.46 17.02 2.98
C GLY A 121 1.38 15.50 2.84
N TYR A 122 0.70 14.79 3.76
CA TYR A 122 0.50 13.34 3.68
C TYR A 122 -0.83 12.79 4.22
N HIS A 123 -1.52 13.47 5.13
CA HIS A 123 -2.91 13.13 5.45
C HIS A 123 -3.81 13.56 4.31
N LEU A 124 -4.83 12.75 3.99
CA LEU A 124 -5.69 12.99 2.84
C LEU A 124 -6.91 13.85 3.19
N THR A 125 -7.20 14.84 2.34
CA THR A 125 -8.51 15.49 2.27
C THR A 125 -9.55 14.52 1.71
N ALA A 126 -10.84 14.88 1.75
CA ALA A 126 -11.90 14.04 1.17
C ALA A 126 -11.62 13.70 -0.31
N SER A 127 -11.25 14.71 -1.13
CA SER A 127 -10.89 14.51 -2.53
C SER A 127 -9.65 13.60 -2.69
N GLY A 128 -8.67 13.73 -1.80
CA GLY A 128 -7.51 12.84 -1.76
C GLY A 128 -7.85 11.39 -1.41
N GLN A 129 -8.81 11.17 -0.49
CA GLN A 129 -9.29 9.84 -0.13
C GLN A 129 -9.97 9.16 -1.32
N THR A 130 -10.87 9.87 -2.01
CA THR A 130 -11.53 9.38 -3.23
C THR A 130 -10.50 9.09 -4.32
N ALA A 131 -9.53 9.98 -4.54
CA ALA A 131 -8.47 9.80 -5.55
C ALA A 131 -7.59 8.59 -5.24
N TYR A 132 -7.16 8.44 -3.99
CA TYR A 132 -6.36 7.30 -3.54
C TYR A 132 -7.10 5.98 -3.78
N ALA A 133 -8.35 5.87 -3.30
CA ALA A 133 -9.14 4.65 -3.43
C ALA A 133 -9.43 4.32 -4.90
N SER A 134 -9.67 5.34 -5.74
CA SER A 134 -9.88 5.19 -7.19
C SER A 134 -8.64 4.67 -7.90
N LEU A 135 -7.45 5.19 -7.58
CA LEU A 135 -6.19 4.69 -8.11
C LEU A 135 -6.00 3.22 -7.75
N VAL A 136 -6.17 2.87 -6.48
CA VAL A 136 -5.96 1.49 -6.00
C VAL A 136 -6.94 0.52 -6.68
N ALA A 137 -8.23 0.87 -6.74
CA ALA A 137 -9.24 0.06 -7.41
C ALA A 137 -8.91 -0.16 -8.90
N ARG A 138 -8.56 0.92 -9.62
CA ARG A 138 -8.18 0.86 -11.04
C ARG A 138 -6.99 -0.06 -11.27
N ARG A 139 -5.95 0.02 -10.43
CA ARG A 139 -4.73 -0.78 -10.56
C ARG A 139 -4.95 -2.26 -10.27
N ILE A 140 -5.82 -2.60 -9.32
CA ILE A 140 -6.16 -3.99 -9.03
C ILE A 140 -6.98 -4.62 -10.16
N SER A 141 -7.92 -3.88 -10.75
CA SER A 141 -8.74 -4.40 -11.86
C SER A 141 -7.92 -4.65 -13.13
N ALA A 142 -6.86 -3.87 -13.36
CA ALA A 142 -6.00 -4.00 -14.55
C ALA A 142 -4.97 -5.15 -14.46
N ALA A 143 -4.75 -5.72 -13.28
CA ALA A 143 -3.83 -6.83 -13.07
C ALA A 143 -4.53 -8.21 -13.14
N ARG A 144 -5.78 -8.23 -13.64
CA ARG A 144 -6.57 -9.44 -13.87
C ARG A 144 -6.12 -10.17 -15.13
#